data_AF-A0A1M6MCB3-F1
#
_entry.id   AF-A0A1M6MCB3-F1
#
_cell.length_a   1.000
_cell.length_b   1.000
_cell.length_c   1.000
_cell.angle_alpha   90.00
_cell.angle_beta   90.00
_cell.angle_gamma   90.00
#
_symmetry.space_group_name_H-M   'P 1'
#
loop_
_entity.id
_entity.type
_entity.pdbx_description
1 polymer ?
#
loop_
_entity_poly.entity_id
_entity_poly.type
_entity_poly.pdbx_seq_one_letter_code
_entity_poly.pdbx_strand_id
1 'polypeptide(L)'
;MIRYADILLSRAEALNQLNGPNSESIDLINQIRNRAGLEDIQLADFDTREALVEQILKERRWEFWYEGKRRRDLIRNGKFIEYAHNRGISNATENHLWFPIPQSAVDANSLLEQNKGY
;
A
#
# COMPACT_ATOMS: atom_id res chain seq x y z
N MET A 1 -9.26 -11.77 -1.31
CA MET A 1 -10.59 -11.17 -1.58
C MET A 1 -10.39 -9.78 -2.18
N ILE A 2 -11.22 -9.41 -3.16
CA ILE A 2 -11.20 -8.12 -3.86
C ILE A 2 -12.65 -7.62 -3.86
N ARG A 3 -12.83 -6.30 -3.73
CA ARG A 3 -14.12 -5.63 -3.81
C ARG A 3 -13.97 -4.33 -4.59
N TYR A 4 -15.07 -3.76 -5.08
CA TYR A 4 -15.03 -2.68 -6.05
C TYR A 4 -14.21 -1.45 -5.59
N ALA A 5 -14.26 -1.11 -4.30
CA ALA A 5 -13.44 -0.04 -3.74
C ALA A 5 -11.92 -0.27 -3.93
N ASP A 6 -11.46 -1.52 -3.93
CA ASP A 6 -10.05 -1.86 -4.16
C ASP A 6 -9.65 -1.53 -5.60
N ILE A 7 -10.55 -1.76 -6.56
CA ILE A 7 -10.34 -1.42 -7.97
C ILE A 7 -10.30 0.10 -8.16
N LEU A 8 -11.23 0.84 -7.54
CA LEU A 8 -11.25 2.30 -7.60
C LEU A 8 -9.95 2.91 -7.05
N LEU A 9 -9.53 2.50 -5.85
CA LEU A 9 -8.29 3.01 -5.24
C LEU A 9 -7.03 2.54 -5.97
N SER A 10 -7.03 1.33 -6.54
CA SER A 10 -5.90 0.85 -7.36
C SER A 10 -5.77 1.60 -8.68
N ARG A 11 -6.91 1.95 -9.32
CA ARG A 11 -6.92 2.78 -10.53
C ARG A 11 -6.47 4.20 -10.22
N ALA A 12 -6.96 4.80 -9.14
CA ALA A 12 -6.51 6.13 -8.70
C ALA A 12 -4.99 6.17 -8.50
N GLU A 13 -4.44 5.14 -7.86
CA GLU A 13 -3.00 5.01 -7.66
C GLU A 13 -2.23 4.83 -8.97
N ALA A 14 -2.69 3.96 -9.86
CA ALA A 14 -2.06 3.76 -11.16
C ALA A 14 -2.04 5.04 -12.01
N LEU A 15 -3.15 5.78 -12.02
CA LEU A 15 -3.26 7.07 -12.71
C LEU A 15 -2.29 8.09 -12.13
N ASN A 16 -2.19 8.17 -10.80
CA ASN A 16 -1.23 9.05 -10.14
C ASN A 16 0.22 8.68 -10.49
N GLN A 17 0.56 7.39 -10.55
CA GLN A 17 1.90 6.96 -10.93
C GLN A 17 2.26 7.29 -12.39
N LEU A 18 1.31 7.12 -13.30
CA LEU A 18 1.51 7.42 -14.73
C LEU A 18 1.64 8.93 -14.96
N ASN A 19 0.70 9.71 -14.44
CA ASN A 19 0.48 11.10 -14.89
C ASN A 19 0.69 12.15 -13.79
N GLY A 20 0.92 11.75 -12.55
CA GLY A 20 0.77 12.65 -11.40
C GLY A 20 -0.68 12.80 -10.93
N PRO A 21 -0.91 13.56 -9.86
CA PRO A 21 -2.26 13.88 -9.39
C PRO A 21 -3.09 14.46 -10.53
N ASN A 22 -4.30 13.94 -10.71
CA ASN A 22 -5.21 14.39 -11.77
C ASN A 22 -6.67 14.23 -11.34
N SER A 23 -7.59 14.93 -12.01
CA SER A 23 -9.00 14.95 -11.64
C SER A 23 -9.61 13.55 -11.55
N GLU A 24 -9.30 12.66 -12.49
CA GLU A 24 -9.82 11.30 -12.49
C GLU A 24 -9.38 10.51 -11.24
N SER A 25 -8.11 10.60 -10.84
CA SER A 25 -7.63 9.97 -9.61
C SER A 25 -8.33 10.48 -8.35
N ILE A 26 -8.64 11.78 -8.31
CA ILE A 26 -9.35 12.43 -7.20
C ILE A 26 -10.81 11.99 -7.18
N ASP A 27 -11.49 11.97 -8.32
CA ASP A 27 -12.89 11.55 -8.45
C ASP A 27 -13.08 10.10 -8.00
N LEU A 28 -12.13 9.21 -8.33
CA LEU A 28 -12.14 7.81 -7.90
C LEU A 28 -11.99 7.66 -6.38
N ILE A 29 -11.16 8.50 -5.74
CA ILE A 29 -11.01 8.53 -4.28
C ILE A 29 -12.29 9.08 -3.63
N ASN A 30 -12.82 10.18 -4.17
CA ASN A 30 -14.03 10.82 -3.67
C ASN A 30 -15.27 9.92 -3.77
N GLN A 31 -15.35 9.00 -4.72
CA GLN A 31 -16.40 7.96 -4.72
C GLN A 31 -16.40 7.11 -3.44
N ILE A 32 -15.22 6.79 -2.90
CA ILE A 32 -15.09 6.04 -1.65
C ILE A 32 -15.44 6.92 -0.45
N ARG A 33 -14.91 8.15 -0.43
CA ARG A 33 -15.14 9.13 0.64
C ARG A 33 -16.61 9.49 0.78
N ASN A 34 -17.29 9.77 -0.33
CA ASN A 34 -18.72 10.07 -0.36
C ASN A 34 -19.57 8.91 0.15
N ARG A 35 -19.25 7.66 -0.24
CA ARG A 35 -19.94 6.48 0.30
C ARG A 35 -19.76 6.37 1.81
N ALA A 36 -18.60 6.74 2.33
CA ALA A 36 -18.30 6.77 3.75
C ALA A 36 -18.83 8.03 4.48
N GLY A 37 -19.47 8.97 3.80
CA GLY A 37 -19.99 10.22 4.37
C GLY A 37 -18.89 11.24 4.72
N LEU A 38 -17.75 11.18 4.04
CA LEU A 38 -16.62 12.11 4.21
C LEU A 38 -16.63 13.19 3.12
N GLU A 39 -16.12 14.38 3.46
CA GLU A 39 -15.97 15.49 2.51
C GLU A 39 -15.01 15.15 1.37
N ASP A 40 -15.25 15.72 0.19
CA ASP A 40 -14.37 15.55 -0.98
C ASP A 40 -13.00 16.20 -0.78
N ILE A 41 -11.94 15.51 -1.19
CA ILE A 41 -10.62 16.11 -1.36
C ILE A 41 -10.53 16.79 -2.72
N GLN A 42 -9.67 17.80 -2.83
CA GLN A 42 -9.49 18.56 -4.06
C GLN A 42 -8.14 18.23 -4.70
N LEU A 43 -8.07 18.32 -6.03
CA LEU A 43 -6.81 18.12 -6.76
C LEU A 43 -5.72 19.10 -6.30
N ALA A 44 -6.12 20.33 -5.95
CA ALA A 44 -5.23 21.37 -5.46
C ALA A 44 -4.57 21.05 -4.11
N ASP A 45 -5.02 20.02 -3.39
CA ASP A 45 -4.41 19.58 -2.13
C ASP A 45 -3.14 18.73 -2.36
N PHE A 46 -2.84 18.36 -3.60
CA PHE A 46 -1.77 17.41 -3.94
C PHE A 46 -0.85 17.92 -5.06
N ASP A 47 0.29 18.46 -4.67
CA ASP A 47 1.28 19.00 -5.62
C ASP A 47 2.23 17.93 -6.19
N THR A 48 2.28 16.74 -5.59
CA THR A 48 3.21 15.68 -5.97
C THR A 48 2.56 14.31 -6.03
N ARG A 49 3.15 13.41 -6.82
CA ARG A 49 2.79 11.98 -6.83
C ARG A 49 2.80 11.39 -5.43
N GLU A 50 3.86 11.67 -4.69
CA GLU A 50 4.05 11.14 -3.33
C GLU A 50 2.97 11.61 -2.36
N ALA A 51 2.58 12.89 -2.43
CA ALA A 51 1.51 13.43 -1.58
C ALA A 51 0.18 12.68 -1.81
N LEU A 52 -0.18 12.42 -3.08
CA LEU A 52 -1.39 11.67 -3.39
C LEU A 52 -1.25 10.16 -3.07
N VAL A 53 -0.06 9.56 -3.21
CA VAL A 53 0.19 8.17 -2.76
C VAL A 53 -0.06 8.04 -1.25
N GLU A 54 0.44 8.97 -0.44
CA GLU A 54 0.20 8.97 1.01
C GLU A 54 -1.29 9.09 1.34
N GLN A 55 -2.04 9.94 0.61
CA GLN A 55 -3.48 10.02 0.78
C GLN A 55 -4.18 8.71 0.40
N ILE A 56 -3.85 8.12 -0.75
CA ILE A 56 -4.41 6.84 -1.17
C ILE A 56 -4.10 5.75 -0.14
N LEU A 57 -2.88 5.70 0.40
CA LEU A 57 -2.53 4.76 1.47
C LEU A 57 -3.34 5.00 2.74
N LYS A 58 -3.70 6.24 3.09
CA LYS A 58 -4.62 6.53 4.21
C LYS A 58 -6.03 6.03 3.91
N GLU A 59 -6.57 6.31 2.73
CA GLU A 59 -7.89 5.82 2.32
C GLU A 59 -7.96 4.30 2.33
N ARG A 60 -6.96 3.63 1.76
CA ARG A 60 -6.85 2.16 1.78
C ARG A 60 -6.77 1.60 3.20
N ARG A 61 -6.12 2.30 4.14
CA ARG A 61 -6.04 1.88 5.55
C ARG A 61 -7.40 1.90 6.22
N TRP A 62 -8.19 2.95 5.99
CA TRP A 62 -9.51 3.09 6.59
C TRP A 62 -10.53 2.16 5.93
N GLU A 63 -10.56 2.17 4.60
CA GLU A 63 -11.51 1.41 3.80
C GLU A 63 -11.34 -0.10 4.00
N PHE A 64 -10.11 -0.62 4.00
CA PHE A 64 -9.82 -2.07 4.09
C PHE A 64 -9.35 -2.52 5.47
N TRP A 65 -9.80 -1.85 6.53
CA TRP A 65 -9.46 -2.27 7.89
C TRP A 65 -9.89 -3.73 8.11
N TYR A 66 -8.98 -4.53 8.67
CA TYR A 66 -9.19 -5.95 8.94
C TYR A 66 -9.33 -6.87 7.71
N GLU A 67 -8.99 -6.41 6.50
CA GLU A 67 -9.06 -7.22 5.26
C GLU A 67 -7.69 -7.71 4.75
N GLY A 68 -6.63 -7.58 5.56
CA GLY A 68 -5.30 -8.13 5.25
C GLY A 68 -4.58 -7.46 4.06
N LYS A 69 -4.93 -6.22 3.71
CA LYS A 69 -4.33 -5.48 2.58
C LYS A 69 -3.09 -4.66 2.96
N ARG A 70 -3.10 -4.08 4.17
CA ARG A 70 -2.15 -3.05 4.60
C ARG A 70 -0.68 -3.42 4.43
N ARG A 71 -0.28 -4.65 4.77
CA ARG A 71 1.12 -5.09 4.63
C ARG A 71 1.60 -5.00 3.18
N ARG A 72 0.83 -5.56 2.24
CA ARG A 72 1.18 -5.55 0.81
C ARG A 72 1.15 -4.14 0.24
N ASP A 73 0.18 -3.32 0.63
CA ASP A 73 0.09 -1.92 0.20
C ASP A 73 1.30 -1.08 0.60
N LEU A 74 1.79 -1.28 1.83
CA LEU A 74 2.98 -0.61 2.30
C LEU A 74 4.26 -1.13 1.63
N ILE A 75 4.39 -2.45 1.46
CA ILE A 75 5.60 -3.04 0.83
C ILE A 75 5.74 -2.56 -0.61
N ARG A 76 4.68 -2.62 -1.42
CA ARG A 76 4.74 -2.23 -2.83
C ARG A 76 4.99 -0.74 -3.07
N ASN A 77 4.73 0.10 -2.06
CA ASN A 77 5.02 1.53 -2.07
C ASN A 77 6.33 1.89 -1.35
N GLY A 78 7.11 0.91 -0.87
CA GLY A 78 8.35 1.18 -0.13
C GLY A 78 8.15 1.80 1.25
N LYS A 79 6.93 1.75 1.79
CA LYS A 79 6.52 2.42 3.04
C LYS A 79 6.52 1.52 4.26
N PHE A 80 6.74 0.22 4.10
CA PHE A 80 6.58 -0.75 5.20
C PHE A 80 7.54 -0.48 6.37
N ILE A 81 8.82 -0.24 6.08
CA ILE A 81 9.84 0.03 7.10
C ILE A 81 9.62 1.40 7.74
N GLU A 82 9.42 2.44 6.93
CA GLU A 82 9.12 3.81 7.39
C GLU A 82 7.94 3.81 8.38
N TYR A 83 6.82 3.18 8.02
CA TYR A 83 5.64 3.11 8.89
C TYR A 83 5.87 2.25 10.14
N ALA A 84 6.77 1.26 10.11
CA ALA A 84 7.14 0.50 11.29
C ALA A 84 7.96 1.35 12.27
N HIS A 85 8.94 2.10 11.76
CA HIS A 85 9.76 3.03 12.53
C HIS A 85 8.93 4.15 13.14
N ASN A 86 8.00 4.74 12.39
CA ASN A 86 7.05 5.75 12.88
C ASN A 86 6.17 5.25 14.03
N ARG A 87 6.04 3.92 14.18
CA ARG A 87 5.32 3.27 15.30
C ARG A 87 6.24 2.83 16.44
N GLY A 88 7.53 3.17 16.40
CA GLY A 88 8.53 2.81 17.40
C GLY A 88 9.18 1.43 17.21
N ILE A 89 8.96 0.76 16.07
CA ILE A 89 9.53 -0.57 15.79
C ILE A 89 10.90 -0.38 15.11
N SER A 90 11.90 0.06 15.87
CA SER A 90 13.22 0.44 15.34
C SER A 90 14.04 -0.71 14.74
N ASN A 91 13.73 -1.96 15.09
CA ASN A 91 14.39 -3.15 14.54
C ASN A 91 13.79 -3.63 13.21
N ALA A 92 12.80 -2.92 12.64
CA ALA A 92 12.30 -3.24 11.31
C ALA A 92 13.37 -2.95 10.25
N THR A 93 13.71 -3.98 9.47
CA THR A 93 14.68 -3.95 8.36
C THR A 93 14.11 -4.56 7.09
N GLU A 94 14.78 -4.34 5.96
CA GLU A 94 14.45 -4.91 4.63
C GLU A 94 14.23 -6.44 4.63
N ASN A 95 14.88 -7.18 5.54
CA ASN A 95 14.69 -8.62 5.66
C ASN A 95 13.23 -8.98 6.03
N HIS A 96 12.48 -8.08 6.67
CA HIS A 96 11.10 -8.33 7.08
C HIS A 96 10.07 -8.09 5.96
N LEU A 97 10.49 -7.66 4.76
CA LEU A 97 9.58 -7.50 3.63
C LEU A 97 9.02 -8.85 3.16
N TRP A 98 9.86 -9.89 3.21
CA TRP A 98 9.54 -11.24 2.74
C TRP A 98 9.35 -12.19 3.92
N PHE A 99 8.55 -13.23 3.74
CA PHE A 99 8.51 -14.34 4.68
C PHE A 99 9.68 -15.29 4.39
N PRO A 100 10.19 -16.03 5.38
CA PRO A 100 11.15 -17.08 5.12
C PRO A 100 10.52 -18.14 4.20
N ILE A 101 11.33 -18.68 3.30
CA ILE A 101 11.00 -19.91 2.61
C ILE A 101 10.95 -21.02 3.67
N PRO A 102 9.92 -21.89 3.71
CA PRO A 102 9.84 -22.97 4.69
C PRO A 102 11.11 -23.83 4.69
N GLN A 103 11.69 -24.06 5.86
CA GLN A 103 12.98 -24.75 5.97
C GLN A 103 12.95 -26.15 5.32
N SER A 104 11.86 -26.89 5.49
CA SER A 104 11.68 -28.19 4.85
C SER A 104 11.75 -28.14 3.31
N ALA A 105 11.39 -27.02 2.69
CA ALA A 105 11.50 -26.85 1.24
C ALA A 105 12.94 -26.56 0.82
N VAL A 106 13.70 -25.80 1.63
CA VAL A 106 15.13 -25.54 1.43
C VAL A 106 15.93 -26.83 1.59
N ASP A 107 15.65 -27.61 2.63
CA ASP A 107 16.32 -28.89 2.89
C ASP A 107 16.07 -29.92 1.78
N ALA A 108 14.88 -29.88 1.16
CA ALA A 108 14.49 -30.81 0.10
C ALA A 108 15.03 -30.44 -1.30
N ASN A 109 15.46 -29.19 -1.51
CA ASN A 109 15.92 -28.72 -2.81
C ASN A 109 17.17 -27.85 -2.64
N SER A 110 18.34 -28.43 -2.94
CA SER A 110 19.64 -27.74 -2.83
C SER A 110 19.82 -26.54 -3.77
N LEU A 111 18.93 -26.36 -4.77
CA LEU A 111 18.92 -25.18 -5.64
C LEU A 111 18.07 -24.04 -5.08
N LEU A 112 17.34 -24.25 -3.99
CA LEU A 112 16.47 -23.26 -3.39
C LEU A 112 17.25 -22.44 -2.35
N GLU A 113 17.55 -21.19 -2.68
CA GLU A 113 18.23 -20.26 -1.78
C GLU A 113 17.22 -19.53 -0.88
N GLN A 114 17.55 -19.38 0.40
CA GLN A 114 16.73 -18.67 1.37
C GLN A 114 16.71 -17.15 1.11
N ASN A 115 15.61 -16.50 1.51
CA ASN A 115 15.52 -15.05 1.52
C ASN A 115 16.56 -14.45 2.48
N LYS A 116 17.21 -13.37 2.05
CA LYS A 116 18.23 -12.68 2.85
C LYS A 116 17.71 -12.34 4.26
N GLY A 117 18.44 -12.77 5.28
CA GLY A 117 18.14 -12.49 6.70
C GLY A 117 17.38 -13.58 7.44
N TYR A 118 17.13 -14.73 6.80
CA TYR A 118 16.56 -15.94 7.39
C TYR A 118 17.48 -17.14 7.21
#